data_AF-A0A0C3NDY9-F1
#
_entry.id   AF-A0A0C3NDY9-F1
#
_cell.length_a   1.000
_cell.length_b   1.000
_cell.length_c   1.000
_cell.angle_alpha   90.00
_cell.angle_beta   90.00
_cell.angle_gamma   90.00
#
_symmetry.space_group_name_H-M   'P 1'
#
loop_
_entity.id
_entity.type
_entity.pdbx_description
1 polymer ?
#
loop_
_entity_poly.entity_id
_entity_poly.type
_entity_poly.pdbx_seq_one_letter_code
_entity_poly.pdbx_strand_id
1 'polypeptide(L)'
;MNRPSIRTSLSKAAVAKRDEALLAQLGYKQEFKRAFKPLEVFGISFSIIGLLPSIASVLVYALPNGGASSMVWGWAVGSLFILSVGLSMAELGSAAPTSGGLYYWAHSLSSPRWRNLLSWIVGYANTVGSIASLASIDWGCAVQVAAAASIGSGQTFAATNAQLFGIYIAILLSHAIVCCLGTTVLARLQSVYVAINILLCIAVIIVLPVATPKEYINSASYALGNFTNCIYPPFFFFSFRRG
;
A
#
# COMPACT_ATOMS: atom_id res chain seq x y z
N MET A 1 -37.17 -23.93 12.39
CA MET A 1 -36.35 -23.43 11.26
C MET A 1 -35.95 -21.98 11.53
N ASN A 2 -34.72 -21.80 12.03
CA ASN A 2 -34.19 -20.54 12.54
C ASN A 2 -33.64 -19.72 11.36
N ARG A 3 -34.25 -18.58 11.01
CA ARG A 3 -33.82 -17.71 9.89
C ARG A 3 -32.68 -16.78 10.34
N PRO A 4 -31.40 -17.04 9.98
CA PRO A 4 -30.26 -16.24 10.44
C PRO A 4 -30.18 -14.86 9.75
N SER A 5 -30.94 -14.64 8.68
CA SER A 5 -30.88 -13.42 7.86
C SER A 5 -31.60 -12.21 8.47
N ILE A 6 -32.64 -12.42 9.29
CA ILE A 6 -33.49 -11.34 9.82
C ILE A 6 -32.86 -10.64 11.03
N ARG A 7 -32.12 -11.36 11.90
CA ARG A 7 -31.38 -10.73 13.01
C ARG A 7 -30.21 -9.87 12.53
N THR A 8 -29.55 -10.29 11.45
CA THR A 8 -28.39 -9.60 10.89
C THR A 8 -28.75 -8.30 10.18
N SER A 9 -29.94 -8.23 9.55
CA SER A 9 -30.43 -6.98 8.94
C SER A 9 -30.87 -5.94 9.98
N LEU A 10 -31.52 -6.38 11.07
CA LEU A 10 -31.86 -5.51 12.21
C LEU A 10 -30.61 -4.92 12.88
N SER A 11 -29.55 -5.71 13.01
CA SER A 11 -28.23 -5.24 13.49
C SER A 11 -27.62 -4.20 12.56
N LYS A 12 -27.59 -4.44 11.24
CA LYS A 12 -27.00 -3.49 10.27
C LYS A 12 -27.76 -2.16 10.20
N ALA A 13 -29.09 -2.20 10.22
CA ALA A 13 -29.92 -1.00 10.22
C ALA A 13 -29.77 -0.21 11.54
N ALA A 14 -29.69 -0.90 12.67
CA ALA A 14 -29.43 -0.27 13.97
C ALA A 14 -28.03 0.35 14.06
N VAL A 15 -27.00 -0.31 13.51
CA VAL A 15 -25.63 0.22 13.42
C VAL A 15 -25.59 1.45 12.50
N ALA A 16 -26.22 1.39 11.33
CA ALA A 16 -26.30 2.54 10.43
C ALA A 16 -26.99 3.76 11.08
N LYS A 17 -28.09 3.53 11.81
CA LYS A 17 -28.82 4.58 12.53
C LYS A 17 -28.02 5.15 13.72
N ARG A 18 -27.19 4.33 14.38
CA ARG A 18 -26.26 4.78 15.42
C ARG A 18 -25.11 5.61 14.83
N ASP A 19 -24.52 5.17 13.73
CA ASP A 19 -23.48 5.92 13.01
C ASP A 19 -24.03 7.27 12.51
N GLU A 20 -25.26 7.29 11.97
CA GLU A 20 -25.95 8.50 11.50
C GLU A 20 -26.26 9.45 12.67
N ALA A 21 -26.69 8.94 13.82
CA ALA A 21 -26.91 9.74 15.03
C ALA A 21 -25.60 10.30 15.60
N LEU A 22 -24.50 9.53 15.52
CA LEU A 22 -23.18 9.95 15.97
C LEU A 22 -22.59 11.02 15.02
N LEU A 23 -22.77 10.87 13.71
CA LEU A 23 -22.46 11.88 12.69
C LEU A 23 -23.26 13.18 12.89
N ALA A 24 -24.56 13.06 13.19
CA ALA A 24 -25.41 14.20 13.49
C ALA A 24 -24.97 14.94 14.76
N GLN A 25 -24.50 14.22 15.80
CA GLN A 25 -23.90 14.83 17.00
C GLN A 25 -22.59 15.55 16.70
N LEU A 26 -21.83 15.11 15.70
CA LEU A 26 -20.59 15.76 15.25
C LEU A 26 -20.84 16.89 14.23
N GLY A 27 -22.11 17.20 13.92
CA GLY A 27 -22.50 18.28 12.99
C GLY A 27 -22.39 17.94 11.51
N TYR A 28 -22.20 16.66 11.16
CA TYR A 28 -22.07 16.21 9.77
C TYR A 28 -23.33 15.46 9.29
N LYS A 29 -23.87 15.85 8.13
CA LYS A 29 -24.92 15.11 7.44
C LYS A 29 -24.27 14.00 6.60
N GLN A 30 -24.70 12.75 6.76
CA GLN A 30 -24.13 11.62 6.04
C GLN A 30 -24.55 11.66 4.55
N GLU A 31 -23.69 12.16 3.66
CA GLU A 31 -24.00 12.25 2.22
C GLU A 31 -23.60 11.01 1.40
N PHE A 32 -22.73 10.16 1.93
CA PHE A 32 -22.27 8.96 1.23
C PHE A 32 -23.15 7.73 1.54
N LYS A 33 -23.82 7.20 0.51
CA LYS A 33 -24.48 5.89 0.57
C LYS A 33 -23.44 4.79 0.78
N ARG A 34 -23.58 4.01 1.86
CA ARG A 34 -22.75 2.81 2.14
C ARG A 34 -23.00 1.75 1.06
N ALA A 35 -22.24 1.81 -0.03
CA ALA A 35 -22.40 0.91 -1.18
C ALA A 35 -21.52 -0.35 -1.09
N PHE A 36 -20.43 -0.33 -0.32
CA PHE A 36 -19.43 -1.41 -0.26
C PHE A 36 -19.56 -2.25 1.00
N LYS A 37 -19.55 -3.58 0.84
CA LYS A 37 -19.44 -4.56 1.92
C LYS A 37 -17.99 -4.63 2.44
N PRO A 38 -17.75 -5.08 3.69
CA PRO A 38 -16.40 -5.19 4.25
C PRO A 38 -15.42 -6.02 3.41
N LEU A 39 -15.89 -7.13 2.82
CA LEU A 39 -15.07 -7.95 1.91
C LEU A 39 -14.76 -7.24 0.59
N GLU A 40 -15.68 -6.43 0.08
CA GLU A 40 -15.47 -5.63 -1.14
C GLU A 40 -14.44 -4.52 -0.86
N VAL A 41 -14.53 -3.87 0.30
CA VAL A 41 -13.52 -2.87 0.73
C VAL A 41 -12.15 -3.52 0.90
N PHE A 42 -12.06 -4.70 1.52
CA PHE A 42 -10.80 -5.44 1.65
C PHE A 42 -10.19 -5.80 0.29
N GLY A 43 -11.01 -6.31 -0.64
CA GLY A 43 -10.57 -6.65 -1.99
C GLY A 43 -10.09 -5.43 -2.79
N ILE A 44 -10.76 -4.29 -2.62
CA ILE A 44 -10.33 -3.01 -3.21
C ILE A 44 -8.98 -2.57 -2.61
N SER A 45 -8.81 -2.61 -1.29
CA SER A 45 -7.54 -2.26 -0.64
C SER A 45 -6.39 -3.16 -1.08
N PHE A 46 -6.61 -4.48 -1.15
CA PHE A 46 -5.59 -5.43 -1.62
C PHE A 46 -5.16 -5.13 -3.07
N SER A 47 -6.10 -4.78 -3.93
CA SER A 47 -5.78 -4.42 -5.31
C SER A 47 -5.01 -3.11 -5.43
N ILE A 48 -5.28 -2.11 -4.59
CA ILE A 48 -4.60 -0.81 -4.70
C ILE A 48 -3.12 -0.92 -4.36
N ILE A 49 -2.74 -1.85 -3.47
CA ILE A 49 -1.36 -2.03 -3.03
C ILE A 49 -0.44 -2.56 -4.15
N GLY A 50 -0.97 -3.21 -5.18
CA GLY A 50 -0.17 -3.63 -6.35
C GLY A 50 1.01 -4.51 -5.96
N LEU A 51 0.74 -5.65 -5.32
CA LEU A 51 1.74 -6.49 -4.63
C LEU A 51 2.99 -6.79 -5.48
N LEU A 52 2.81 -7.15 -6.75
CA LEU A 52 3.94 -7.53 -7.61
C LEU A 52 4.87 -6.36 -7.97
N PRO A 53 4.38 -5.22 -8.52
CA PRO A 53 5.21 -4.05 -8.75
C PRO A 53 5.95 -3.56 -7.50
N SER A 54 5.30 -3.65 -6.33
CA SER A 54 5.92 -3.28 -5.05
C SER A 54 7.07 -4.23 -4.69
N ILE A 55 6.86 -5.55 -4.79
CA ILE A 55 7.92 -6.53 -4.54
C ILE A 55 9.07 -6.32 -5.54
N ALA A 56 8.78 -6.14 -6.83
CA ALA A 56 9.79 -5.91 -7.87
C ALA A 56 10.66 -4.69 -7.58
N SER A 57 10.04 -3.60 -7.14
CA SER A 57 10.74 -2.35 -6.81
C SER A 57 11.59 -2.49 -5.54
N VAL A 58 11.09 -3.22 -4.53
CA VAL A 58 11.81 -3.43 -3.26
C VAL A 58 12.94 -4.45 -3.40
N LEU A 59 12.81 -5.45 -4.28
CA LEU A 59 13.83 -6.48 -4.53
C LEU A 59 15.20 -5.90 -4.88
N VAL A 60 15.22 -4.83 -5.67
CA VAL A 60 16.44 -4.11 -6.08
C VAL A 60 17.22 -3.57 -4.86
N TYR A 61 16.52 -3.24 -3.78
CA TYR A 61 17.12 -2.74 -2.55
C TYR A 61 17.33 -3.84 -1.50
N ALA A 62 16.41 -4.80 -1.40
CA ALA A 62 16.42 -5.80 -0.34
C ALA A 62 17.50 -6.87 -0.53
N LEU A 63 17.70 -7.33 -1.77
CA LEU A 63 18.71 -8.33 -2.11
C LEU A 63 20.14 -7.89 -1.74
N PRO A 64 20.64 -6.69 -2.12
CA PRO A 64 21.99 -6.26 -1.78
C PRO A 64 22.16 -5.85 -0.30
N ASN A 65 21.09 -5.46 0.40
CA ASN A 65 21.18 -4.89 1.76
C ASN A 65 20.93 -5.89 2.89
N GLY A 66 20.37 -7.07 2.62
CA GLY A 66 20.22 -8.10 3.66
C GLY A 66 19.83 -9.49 3.19
N GLY A 67 19.95 -9.77 1.89
CA GLY A 67 19.66 -11.07 1.30
C GLY A 67 18.22 -11.55 1.50
N ALA A 68 18.01 -12.86 1.36
CA ALA A 68 16.69 -13.46 1.48
C ALA A 68 16.11 -13.35 2.92
N SER A 69 16.96 -13.35 3.94
CA SER A 69 16.51 -13.29 5.34
C SER A 69 15.92 -11.93 5.72
N SER A 70 16.47 -10.83 5.21
CA SER A 70 15.94 -9.49 5.50
C SER A 70 14.57 -9.27 4.86
N MET A 71 14.31 -9.89 3.71
CA MET A 71 13.01 -9.84 3.05
C MET A 71 11.92 -10.49 3.90
N VAL A 72 12.20 -11.66 4.50
CA VAL A 72 11.21 -12.38 5.32
C VAL A 72 11.02 -11.71 6.67
N TRP A 73 12.11 -11.51 7.42
CA TRP A 73 12.03 -10.97 8.78
C TRP A 73 11.73 -9.47 8.79
N GLY A 74 12.26 -8.69 7.84
CA GLY A 74 11.94 -7.27 7.69
C GLY A 74 10.46 -7.06 7.34
N TRP A 75 9.90 -7.89 6.46
CA TRP A 75 8.48 -7.85 6.17
C TRP A 75 7.61 -8.27 7.37
N ALA A 76 7.99 -9.34 8.08
CA ALA A 76 7.23 -9.83 9.24
C ALA A 76 7.20 -8.79 10.38
N VAL A 77 8.35 -8.22 10.72
CA VAL A 77 8.46 -7.18 11.76
C VAL A 77 7.73 -5.91 11.31
N GLY A 78 7.92 -5.45 10.08
CA GLY A 78 7.22 -4.29 9.54
C GLY A 78 5.70 -4.46 9.53
N SER A 79 5.21 -5.65 9.18
CA SER A 79 3.78 -5.98 9.20
C SER A 79 3.18 -5.89 10.59
N LEU A 80 3.89 -6.34 11.63
CA LEU A 80 3.42 -6.24 13.02
C LEU A 80 3.20 -4.78 13.47
N PHE A 81 4.15 -3.89 13.14
CA PHE A 81 4.03 -2.48 13.46
C PHE A 81 2.91 -1.80 12.66
N ILE A 82 2.80 -2.09 11.35
CA ILE A 82 1.74 -1.53 10.51
C ILE A 82 0.37 -2.02 10.97
N LEU A 83 0.22 -3.28 11.38
CA LEU A 83 -1.02 -3.80 11.96
C LEU A 83 -1.40 -3.07 13.24
N SER A 84 -0.42 -2.76 14.09
CA SER A 84 -0.65 -2.03 15.34
C SER A 84 -1.18 -0.62 15.07
N VAL A 85 -0.60 0.09 14.09
CA VAL A 85 -1.09 1.39 13.63
C VAL A 85 -2.45 1.28 12.93
N GLY A 86 -2.67 0.22 12.16
CA GLY A 86 -3.95 -0.05 11.50
C GLY A 86 -5.09 -0.29 12.50
N LEU A 87 -4.81 -1.02 13.59
CA LEU A 87 -5.76 -1.27 14.66
C LEU A 87 -6.15 0.00 15.41
N SER A 88 -5.18 0.86 15.77
CA SER A 88 -5.49 2.13 16.43
C SER A 88 -6.32 3.06 15.54
N MET A 89 -6.03 3.10 14.23
CA MET A 89 -6.81 3.84 13.26
C MET A 89 -8.22 3.25 13.05
N ALA A 90 -8.37 1.92 13.16
CA ALA A 90 -9.67 1.27 13.10
C ALA A 90 -10.54 1.60 14.32
N GLU A 91 -9.95 1.69 15.52
CA GLU A 91 -10.65 2.14 16.73
C GLU A 91 -11.12 3.59 16.60
N LEU A 92 -10.24 4.49 16.13
CA LEU A 92 -10.59 5.89 15.87
C LEU A 92 -11.69 6.02 14.80
N GLY A 93 -11.59 5.26 13.71
CA GLY A 93 -12.58 5.22 12.64
C GLY A 93 -13.95 4.68 13.09
N SER A 94 -13.97 3.74 14.05
CA SER A 94 -15.22 3.26 14.64
C SER A 94 -15.82 4.26 15.62
N ALA A 95 -15.00 5.07 16.31
CA ALA A 95 -15.47 6.05 17.28
C ALA A 95 -15.97 7.35 16.61
N ALA A 96 -15.35 7.77 15.51
CA ALA A 96 -15.69 8.99 14.79
C ALA A 96 -15.57 8.80 13.27
N PRO A 97 -16.61 8.25 12.60
CA PRO A 97 -16.58 7.95 11.17
C PRO A 97 -16.78 9.21 10.31
N THR A 98 -15.83 10.16 10.32
CA THR A 98 -15.91 11.41 9.54
C THR A 98 -15.15 11.31 8.20
N SER A 99 -15.64 12.01 7.17
CA SER A 99 -15.09 11.99 5.79
C SER A 99 -13.69 12.64 5.65
N GLY A 100 -13.17 13.25 6.70
CA GLY A 100 -11.81 13.81 6.79
C GLY A 100 -11.03 13.31 8.02
N GLY A 101 -11.34 12.10 8.49
CA GLY A 101 -10.95 11.48 9.76
C GLY A 101 -9.63 11.98 10.34
N LEU A 102 -8.51 11.86 9.64
CA LEU A 102 -7.17 12.24 10.12
C LEU A 102 -7.09 13.67 10.71
N TYR A 103 -7.60 14.67 10.00
CA TYR A 103 -7.55 16.07 10.46
C TYR A 103 -8.57 16.33 11.56
N TYR A 104 -9.72 15.66 11.48
CA TYR A 104 -10.78 15.75 12.48
C TYR A 104 -10.38 15.09 13.81
N TRP A 105 -9.76 13.92 13.76
CA TRP A 105 -9.20 13.20 14.90
C TRP A 105 -8.05 14.00 15.50
N ALA A 106 -7.13 14.53 14.68
CA ALA A 106 -6.09 15.43 15.17
C ALA A 106 -6.67 16.66 15.88
N HIS A 107 -7.71 17.29 15.34
CA HIS A 107 -8.34 18.46 15.96
C HIS A 107 -9.11 18.12 17.24
N SER A 108 -9.81 16.98 17.30
CA SER A 108 -10.65 16.57 18.44
C SER A 108 -9.87 15.98 19.62
N LEU A 109 -8.77 15.27 19.36
CA LEU A 109 -7.91 14.68 20.40
C LEU A 109 -6.86 15.66 20.93
N SER A 110 -6.63 16.79 20.25
CA SER A 110 -5.64 17.79 20.65
C SER A 110 -6.17 18.77 21.69
N SER A 111 -5.29 19.24 22.57
CA SER A 111 -5.62 20.28 23.54
C SER A 111 -6.13 21.58 22.87
N PRO A 112 -7.04 22.34 23.50
CA PRO A 112 -7.71 23.49 22.87
C PRO A 112 -6.76 24.57 22.34
N ARG A 113 -5.55 24.64 22.90
CA ARG A 113 -4.49 25.59 22.55
C ARG A 113 -3.73 25.22 21.26
N TRP A 114 -3.64 23.92 20.94
CA TRP A 114 -2.82 23.40 19.85
C TRP A 114 -3.62 22.73 18.72
N ARG A 115 -4.91 22.47 18.92
CA ARG A 115 -5.76 21.77 17.95
C ARG A 115 -5.70 22.29 16.51
N ASN A 116 -5.71 23.62 16.32
CA ASN A 116 -5.66 24.22 14.97
C ASN A 116 -4.28 24.03 14.31
N LEU A 117 -3.20 24.16 15.09
CA LEU A 117 -1.84 23.97 14.58
C LEU A 117 -1.60 22.50 14.25
N LEU A 118 -2.01 21.58 15.13
CA LEU A 118 -1.83 20.15 14.93
C LEU A 118 -2.67 19.64 13.75
N SER A 119 -3.92 20.09 13.61
CA SER A 119 -4.73 19.75 12.42
C SER A 119 -4.12 20.31 11.13
N TRP A 120 -3.52 21.51 11.18
CA TRP A 120 -2.81 22.10 10.04
C TRP A 120 -1.57 21.31 9.67
N ILE A 121 -0.73 20.94 10.65
CA ILE A 121 0.48 20.12 10.42
C ILE A 121 0.10 18.77 9.83
N VAL A 122 -0.89 18.08 10.40
CA VAL A 122 -1.38 16.80 9.86
C VAL A 122 -1.90 17.00 8.43
N GLY A 123 -2.65 18.09 8.19
CA GLY A 123 -3.06 18.64 6.89
C GLY A 123 -1.98 18.58 5.82
N TYR A 124 -0.93 19.33 6.08
CA TYR A 124 0.19 19.50 5.17
C TYR A 124 1.01 18.23 5.06
N ALA A 125 1.26 17.52 6.17
CA ALA A 125 2.01 16.27 6.16
C ALA A 125 1.33 15.20 5.30
N ASN A 126 0.00 15.06 5.39
CA ASN A 126 -0.74 14.11 4.56
C ASN A 126 -0.75 14.51 3.08
N THR A 127 -0.83 15.80 2.78
CA THR A 127 -0.77 16.30 1.40
C THR A 127 0.61 16.07 0.78
N VAL A 128 1.68 16.44 1.48
CA VAL A 128 3.07 16.20 1.06
C VAL A 128 3.33 14.70 0.93
N GLY A 129 2.85 13.90 1.88
CA GLY A 129 2.96 12.44 1.83
C GLY A 129 2.27 11.84 0.59
N SER A 130 1.10 12.34 0.23
CA SER A 130 0.38 11.90 -0.98
C SER A 130 1.13 12.26 -2.26
N ILE A 131 1.69 13.48 -2.35
CA ILE A 131 2.49 13.94 -3.50
C ILE A 131 3.78 13.10 -3.62
N ALA A 132 4.49 12.91 -2.52
CA ALA A 132 5.72 12.12 -2.49
C ALA A 132 5.45 10.64 -2.83
N SER A 133 4.32 10.09 -2.37
CA SER A 133 3.91 8.72 -2.68
C SER A 133 3.66 8.55 -4.18
N LEU A 134 2.94 9.47 -4.82
CA LEU A 134 2.70 9.44 -6.26
C LEU A 134 4.03 9.49 -7.04
N ALA A 135 4.90 10.45 -6.69
CA ALA A 135 6.22 10.59 -7.32
C ALA A 135 7.07 9.32 -7.18
N SER A 136 7.04 8.69 -6.00
CA SER A 136 7.78 7.45 -5.75
C SER A 136 7.25 6.27 -6.58
N ILE A 137 5.94 6.15 -6.73
CA ILE A 137 5.31 5.06 -7.49
C ILE A 137 5.62 5.23 -8.98
N ASP A 138 5.48 6.45 -9.51
CA ASP A 138 5.73 6.74 -10.92
C ASP A 138 7.20 6.56 -11.28
N TRP A 139 8.12 6.88 -10.35
CA TRP A 139 9.54 6.56 -10.51
C TRP A 139 9.78 5.05 -10.58
N GLY A 140 9.19 4.27 -9.66
CA GLY A 140 9.28 2.81 -9.69
C GLY A 140 8.70 2.21 -10.97
N CYS A 141 7.63 2.79 -11.51
CA CYS A 141 7.06 2.41 -12.80
C CYS A 141 8.02 2.71 -13.95
N ALA A 142 8.62 3.91 -13.99
CA ALA A 142 9.59 4.28 -15.02
C ALA A 142 10.81 3.35 -15.04
N VAL A 143 11.33 2.96 -13.86
CA VAL A 143 12.43 2.00 -13.74
C VAL A 143 12.02 0.63 -14.28
N GLN A 144 10.81 0.15 -13.97
CA GLN A 144 10.31 -1.13 -14.46
C GLN A 144 10.10 -1.13 -15.98
N VAL A 145 9.58 -0.04 -16.54
CA VAL A 145 9.41 0.13 -18.00
C VAL A 145 10.77 0.15 -18.70
N ALA A 146 11.75 0.90 -18.16
CA ALA A 146 13.10 0.93 -18.69
C ALA A 146 13.78 -0.45 -18.62
N ALA A 147 13.59 -1.18 -17.52
CA ALA A 147 14.09 -2.55 -17.37
C ALA A 147 13.46 -3.50 -18.39
N ALA A 148 12.14 -3.43 -18.60
CA ALA A 148 11.44 -4.23 -19.60
C ALA A 148 11.95 -3.95 -21.02
N ALA A 149 12.20 -2.68 -21.37
CA ALA A 149 12.76 -2.29 -22.66
C ALA A 149 14.21 -2.80 -22.85
N SER A 150 15.03 -2.77 -21.79
CA SER A 150 16.39 -3.34 -21.82
C SER A 150 16.35 -4.86 -22.05
N ILE A 151 15.49 -5.59 -21.33
CA ILE A 151 15.35 -7.04 -21.47
C ILE A 151 14.84 -7.40 -22.88
N GLY A 152 13.84 -6.69 -23.39
CA GLY A 152 13.27 -6.91 -24.73
C GLY A 152 14.22 -6.61 -25.89
N SER A 153 15.22 -5.75 -25.68
CA SER A 153 16.26 -5.44 -26.66
C SER A 153 17.49 -6.34 -26.54
N GLY A 154 17.46 -7.36 -25.68
CA GLY A 154 18.60 -8.26 -25.45
C GLY A 154 19.75 -7.59 -24.71
N GLN A 155 19.46 -6.69 -23.75
CA GLN A 155 20.43 -5.92 -22.96
C GLN A 155 21.29 -4.94 -23.76
N THR A 156 20.91 -4.63 -25.01
CA THR A 156 21.62 -3.66 -25.85
C THR A 156 21.23 -2.21 -25.53
N PHE A 157 20.05 -2.01 -24.93
CA PHE A 157 19.55 -0.70 -24.54
C PHE A 157 19.65 -0.48 -23.03
N ALA A 158 20.66 0.29 -22.60
CA ALA A 158 20.72 0.81 -21.24
C ALA A 158 20.13 2.23 -21.22
N ALA A 159 18.98 2.40 -20.55
CA ALA A 159 18.35 3.71 -20.43
C ALA A 159 19.27 4.68 -19.69
N THR A 160 19.65 5.77 -20.35
CA THR A 160 20.39 6.87 -19.72
C THR A 160 19.51 7.62 -18.71
N ASN A 161 20.12 8.30 -17.73
CA ASN A 161 19.38 9.07 -16.72
C ASN A 161 18.39 10.08 -17.34
N ALA A 162 18.77 10.70 -18.46
CA ALA A 162 17.90 11.63 -19.19
C ALA A 162 16.69 10.92 -19.83
N GLN A 163 16.89 9.73 -20.41
CA GLN A 163 15.80 8.93 -20.97
C GLN A 163 14.86 8.40 -19.88
N LEU A 164 15.41 7.96 -18.75
CA LEU A 164 14.63 7.48 -17.61
C LEU A 164 13.76 8.61 -17.02
N PHE A 165 14.33 9.82 -16.89
CA PHE A 165 13.57 11.01 -16.50
C PHE A 165 12.49 11.39 -17.52
N GLY A 166 12.77 11.24 -18.83
CA GLY A 166 11.78 11.43 -19.89
C GLY A 166 10.60 10.45 -19.79
N ILE A 167 10.87 9.17 -19.53
CA ILE A 167 9.83 8.14 -19.30
C ILE A 167 9.01 8.49 -18.05
N TYR A 168 9.67 8.91 -16.97
CA TYR A 168 9.00 9.35 -15.74
C TYR A 168 8.03 10.52 -15.98
N ILE A 169 8.45 11.56 -16.71
CA ILE A 169 7.57 12.68 -17.06
C ILE A 169 6.39 12.21 -17.93
N ALA A 170 6.64 11.34 -18.90
CA ALA A 170 5.58 10.82 -19.76
C ALA A 170 4.53 10.04 -18.96
N ILE A 171 4.96 9.21 -18.00
CA ILE A 171 4.06 8.47 -17.09
C ILE A 171 3.27 9.45 -16.23
N LEU A 172 3.92 10.43 -15.59
CA LEU A 172 3.26 11.45 -14.79
C LEU A 172 2.18 12.21 -15.56
N LEU A 173 2.49 12.65 -16.79
CA LEU A 173 1.52 13.36 -17.64
C LEU A 173 0.36 12.44 -18.03
N SER A 174 0.62 11.17 -18.32
CA SER A 174 -0.44 10.20 -18.62
C SER A 174 -1.38 10.00 -17.42
N HIS A 175 -0.84 9.87 -16.20
CA HIS A 175 -1.62 9.79 -14.98
C HIS A 175 -2.39 11.08 -14.71
N ALA A 176 -1.79 12.25 -14.94
CA ALA A 176 -2.48 13.53 -14.80
C ALA A 176 -3.68 13.63 -15.75
N ILE A 177 -3.52 13.22 -17.01
CA ILE A 177 -4.63 13.18 -17.99
C ILE A 177 -5.71 12.19 -17.53
N VAL A 178 -5.33 11.00 -17.06
CA VAL A 178 -6.28 10.00 -16.56
C VAL A 178 -7.04 10.49 -15.33
N CYS A 179 -6.39 11.23 -14.43
CA CYS A 179 -7.02 11.86 -13.27
C CYS A 179 -7.98 12.99 -13.67
N CYS A 180 -7.76 13.65 -14.81
CA CYS A 180 -8.69 14.63 -15.38
C CYS A 180 -9.89 13.98 -16.09
N LEU A 181 -9.85 12.68 -16.40
CA LEU A 181 -11.01 11.94 -16.92
C LEU A 181 -12.02 11.70 -15.79
N GLY A 182 -13.30 11.59 -16.16
CA GLY A 182 -14.39 11.41 -15.19
C GLY A 182 -14.18 10.20 -14.27
N THR A 183 -14.53 10.35 -12.99
CA THR A 183 -14.39 9.34 -11.92
C THR A 183 -15.00 7.97 -12.25
N THR A 184 -15.97 7.93 -13.16
CA THR A 184 -16.60 6.69 -13.66
C THR A 184 -15.66 5.83 -14.51
N VAL A 185 -14.76 6.45 -15.28
CA VAL A 185 -13.73 5.74 -16.05
C VAL A 185 -12.71 5.12 -15.10
N LEU A 186 -12.28 5.89 -14.11
CA LEU A 186 -11.33 5.44 -13.09
C LEU A 186 -11.87 4.25 -12.29
N ALA A 187 -13.16 4.29 -11.91
CA ALA A 187 -13.81 3.18 -11.20
C ALA A 187 -13.88 1.87 -12.03
N ARG A 188 -14.07 1.97 -13.35
CA ARG A 188 -14.05 0.81 -14.25
C ARG A 188 -12.64 0.25 -14.44
N LEU A 189 -11.66 1.13 -14.66
CA LEU A 189 -10.26 0.73 -14.77
C LEU A 189 -9.76 0.05 -13.51
N GLN A 190 -10.16 0.54 -12.32
CA GLN A 190 -9.82 -0.07 -11.04
C GLN A 190 -10.28 -1.53 -10.97
N SER A 191 -11.49 -1.84 -11.44
CA SER A 191 -12.01 -3.21 -11.40
C SER A 191 -11.22 -4.17 -12.30
N VAL A 192 -10.76 -3.67 -13.46
CA VAL A 192 -9.87 -4.42 -14.36
C VAL A 192 -8.48 -4.61 -13.72
N TYR A 193 -7.95 -3.58 -13.07
CA TYR A 193 -6.68 -3.62 -12.37
C TYR A 193 -6.68 -4.64 -11.22
N VAL A 194 -7.79 -4.74 -10.48
CA VAL A 194 -8.01 -5.79 -9.46
C VAL A 194 -7.89 -7.18 -10.08
N ALA A 195 -8.61 -7.43 -11.18
CA ALA A 195 -8.60 -8.72 -11.84
C ALA A 195 -7.19 -9.10 -12.34
N ILE A 196 -6.50 -8.14 -12.98
CA ILE A 196 -5.14 -8.34 -13.47
C ILE A 196 -4.18 -8.64 -12.31
N ASN A 197 -4.22 -7.89 -11.21
CA ASN A 197 -3.34 -8.13 -10.06
C ASN A 197 -3.56 -9.50 -9.43
N ILE A 198 -4.82 -9.92 -9.27
CA ILE A 198 -5.13 -11.25 -8.72
C ILE A 198 -4.61 -12.34 -9.65
N LEU A 199 -4.85 -12.22 -10.96
CA LEU A 199 -4.35 -13.17 -11.96
C LEU A 199 -2.83 -13.23 -11.96
N LEU A 200 -2.16 -12.08 -11.89
CA LEU A 200 -0.71 -11.98 -11.82
C LEU A 200 -0.15 -12.60 -10.53
N CYS A 201 -0.79 -12.40 -9.38
CA CYS A 201 -0.39 -13.05 -8.14
C CYS A 201 -0.48 -14.58 -8.25
N ILE A 202 -1.59 -15.09 -8.79
CA ILE A 202 -1.77 -16.53 -9.02
C ILE A 202 -0.73 -17.05 -10.01
N ALA A 203 -0.51 -16.33 -11.10
CA ALA A 203 0.49 -16.67 -12.11
C ALA A 203 1.88 -16.75 -11.48
N VAL A 204 2.29 -15.78 -10.66
CA VAL A 204 3.61 -15.80 -10.00
C VAL A 204 3.73 -16.96 -9.01
N ILE A 205 2.69 -17.25 -8.23
CA ILE A 205 2.68 -18.38 -7.27
C ILE A 205 2.83 -19.73 -7.98
N ILE A 206 2.29 -19.87 -9.20
CA ILE A 206 2.33 -21.13 -9.96
C ILE A 206 3.57 -21.19 -10.89
N VAL A 207 3.86 -20.10 -11.60
CA VAL A 207 4.92 -20.02 -12.61
C VAL A 207 6.30 -19.98 -11.96
N LEU A 208 6.49 -19.29 -10.82
CA LEU A 208 7.82 -19.27 -10.18
C LEU A 208 8.28 -20.68 -9.79
N PRO A 209 7.50 -21.52 -9.10
CA PRO A 209 7.93 -22.89 -8.78
C PRO A 209 8.13 -23.78 -10.02
N VAL A 210 7.34 -23.57 -11.07
CA VAL A 210 7.39 -24.40 -12.30
C VAL A 210 8.54 -23.99 -13.22
N ALA A 211 8.84 -22.70 -13.33
CA ALA A 211 9.87 -22.15 -14.20
C ALA A 211 11.26 -22.10 -13.54
N THR A 212 11.35 -22.21 -12.21
CA THR A 212 12.64 -22.22 -11.50
C THR A 212 13.26 -23.62 -11.60
N PRO A 213 14.45 -23.76 -12.23
CA PRO A 213 15.20 -25.02 -12.22
C PRO A 213 15.49 -25.44 -10.77
N LYS A 214 15.44 -26.74 -10.46
CA LYS A 214 15.65 -27.27 -9.10
C LYS A 214 16.97 -26.81 -8.46
N GLU A 215 17.95 -26.43 -9.29
CA GLU A 215 19.27 -25.90 -8.91
C GLU A 215 19.24 -24.49 -8.31
N TYR A 216 18.22 -23.68 -8.61
CA TYR A 216 18.06 -22.32 -8.08
C TYR A 216 17.02 -22.22 -6.95
N ILE A 217 16.45 -23.35 -6.52
CA ILE A 217 15.53 -23.40 -5.38
C ILE A 217 16.36 -23.30 -4.10
N ASN A 218 16.35 -22.12 -3.50
CA ASN A 218 17.03 -21.87 -2.24
C ASN A 218 16.41 -22.69 -1.10
N SER A 219 17.25 -23.28 -0.25
CA SER A 219 16.78 -24.04 0.91
C SER A 219 16.11 -23.12 1.94
N ALA A 220 15.17 -23.66 2.73
CA ALA A 220 14.50 -22.89 3.78
C ALA A 220 15.49 -22.29 4.80
N SER A 221 16.63 -22.95 5.03
CA SER A 221 17.71 -22.43 5.86
C SER A 221 18.43 -21.23 5.24
N TYR A 222 18.53 -21.18 3.90
CA TYR A 222 19.09 -20.02 3.20
C TYR A 222 18.12 -18.83 3.24
N ALA A 223 16.83 -19.09 3.04
CA ALA A 223 15.79 -18.06 3.08
C ALA A 223 15.59 -17.45 4.50
N LEU A 224 15.78 -18.24 5.56
CA LEU A 224 15.55 -17.80 6.94
C LEU A 224 16.82 -17.38 7.67
N GLY A 225 18.00 -17.85 7.25
CA GLY A 225 19.24 -17.73 8.02
C GLY A 225 20.43 -17.04 7.32
N ASN A 226 20.41 -16.84 5.99
CA ASN A 226 21.54 -16.22 5.30
C ASN A 226 21.33 -14.71 5.10
N PHE A 227 22.11 -13.92 5.84
CA PHE A 227 22.18 -12.47 5.70
C PHE A 227 23.38 -12.10 4.84
N THR A 228 23.12 -11.54 3.66
CA THR A 228 24.15 -11.04 2.76
C THR A 228 24.00 -9.53 2.64
N ASN A 229 25.05 -8.77 2.96
CA ASN A 229 25.08 -7.33 2.83
C ASN A 229 26.31 -6.93 1.99
N CYS A 230 26.06 -6.27 0.87
CA CYS A 230 27.07 -5.90 -0.11
C CYS A 230 27.49 -4.41 -0.01
N ILE A 231 27.02 -3.67 1.00
CA ILE A 231 27.28 -2.23 1.19
C ILE A 231 27.78 -1.98 2.62
N TYR A 232 29.10 -1.82 2.79
CA TYR A 232 29.76 -1.38 4.03
C TYR A 232 29.91 0.16 4.06
N PRO A 233 29.86 0.82 5.25
CA PRO A 233 30.64 0.48 6.43
C PRO A 233 29.86 0.01 7.68
N PRO A 234 30.55 -0.64 8.64
CA PRO A 234 29.95 -1.26 9.81
C PRO A 234 30.05 -0.32 11.01
N PHE A 235 28.95 0.34 11.38
CA PHE A 235 28.95 1.10 12.65
C PHE A 235 27.88 0.63 13.63
N PHE A 236 26.81 -0.03 13.18
CA PHE A 236 25.68 -0.32 14.06
C PHE A 236 25.61 -1.76 14.61
N PHE A 237 26.44 -2.69 14.13
CA PHE A 237 26.31 -4.12 14.47
C PHE A 237 27.36 -4.65 15.47
N PHE A 238 28.28 -3.82 15.99
CA PHE A 238 29.34 -4.31 16.88
C PHE A 238 28.92 -4.51 18.35
N SER A 239 27.68 -4.17 18.75
CA SER A 239 27.24 -4.29 20.16
C SER A 239 26.54 -5.60 20.54
N PHE A 240 26.23 -6.50 19.60
CA PHE A 240 25.46 -7.72 19.92
C PHE A 240 26.21 -9.05 19.74
N ARG A 241 27.54 -9.01 19.55
CA ARG A 241 28.37 -10.23 19.43
C ARG A 241 29.58 -10.22 20.36
N ARG A 242 29.35 -9.99 21.65
CA ARG A 242 30.23 -10.46 22.72
C ARG A 242 29.39 -11.05 23.85
N GLY A 243 29.37 -12.37 23.87
CA GLY A 243 28.81 -13.28 24.86
C GLY A 243 29.22 -14.67 24.42
#